data_AF-A0A7H9CHV9-F1
#
_entry.id   AF-A0A7H9CHV9-F1
#
_cell.length_a   1.000
_cell.length_b   1.000
_cell.length_c   1.000
_cell.angle_alpha   90.00
_cell.angle_beta   90.00
_cell.angle_gamma   90.00
#
_symmetry.space_group_name_H-M   'P 1'
#
loop_
_entity.id
_entity.type
_entity.pdbx_description
1 polymer ?
#
loop_
_entity_poly.entity_id
_entity_poly.type
_entity_poly.pdbx_seq_one_letter_code
_entity_poly.pdbx_strand_id
1 'polypeptide(L)' 'MQNSAKISFTIQNALKNELDTLSKDLNMPKSKIIARALELYFDTLDLKIAKSRLKNPQIIKQDEMKKFINEL' A
#
# COMPACT_ATOMS: atom_id res chain seq x y z
N MET A 1 -3.56 -12.71 17.66
CA MET A 1 -2.27 -13.22 17.15
C MET A 1 -1.86 -12.36 15.97
N GLN A 2 -0.72 -11.68 16.01
CA GLN A 2 -0.20 -10.99 14.81
C GLN A 2 0.23 -12.05 13.80
N ASN A 3 -0.45 -12.10 12.67
CA ASN A 3 -0.19 -13.08 11.62
C ASN A 3 0.93 -12.54 10.72
N SER A 4 2.16 -13.01 10.90
CA SER A 4 3.31 -12.58 10.09
C SER A 4 3.45 -13.46 8.84
N ALA A 5 3.36 -12.87 7.64
CA ALA A 5 3.64 -13.55 6.38
C ALA A 5 5.12 -13.40 5.98
N LYS A 6 5.75 -14.48 5.52
CA LYS A 6 7.11 -14.46 4.94
C LYS A 6 7.02 -14.30 3.43
N ILE A 7 7.79 -13.37 2.89
CA ILE A 7 7.85 -13.09 1.45
C ILE A 7 9.32 -13.12 1.02
N SER A 8 9.59 -13.76 -0.12
CA SER A 8 10.90 -13.75 -0.79
C SER A 8 10.74 -13.10 -2.15
N PHE A 9 11.65 -12.19 -2.51
CA PHE A 9 11.65 -11.51 -3.80
C PHE A 9 13.09 -11.16 -4.20
N THR A 10 13.31 -11.00 -5.50
CA THR A 10 14.62 -10.64 -6.06
C THR A 10 14.68 -9.13 -6.29
N ILE A 11 15.81 -8.52 -5.93
CA ILE A 11 16.11 -7.11 -6.22
C ILE A 11 17.49 -6.98 -6.85
N GLN A 12 17.74 -5.85 -7.50
CA GLN A 12 19.05 -5.53 -8.04
C GLN A 12 20.08 -5.41 -6.90
N ASN A 13 21.32 -5.85 -7.17
CA ASN A 13 22.41 -5.82 -6.20
C ASN A 13 22.69 -4.41 -5.67
N ALA A 14 22.55 -3.38 -6.51
CA ALA A 14 22.71 -1.99 -6.10
C ALA A 14 21.74 -1.62 -4.97
N LEU A 15 20.44 -1.89 -5.15
CA LEU A 15 19.41 -1.62 -4.15
C LEU A 15 19.61 -2.45 -2.88
N LYS A 16 20.05 -3.71 -3.03
CA LYS A 16 20.39 -4.57 -1.88
C LYS A 16 21.54 -3.96 -1.06
N ASN A 17 22.57 -3.43 -1.71
CA ASN A 17 23.71 -2.82 -1.04
C ASN A 17 23.32 -1.53 -0.33
N GLU A 18 22.47 -0.70 -0.93
CA GLU A 18 21.91 0.49 -0.27
C GLU A 18 21.09 0.11 0.97
N LEU A 19 20.23 -0.90 0.87
CA LEU A 19 19.45 -1.41 1.99
C LEU A 19 20.36 -1.95 3.12
N ASP A 20 21.47 -2.61 2.77
CA ASP A 20 22.46 -3.06 3.75
C ASP A 20 23.14 -1.89 4.47
N THR A 21 23.48 -0.82 3.75
CA THR A 21 24.05 0.40 4.33
C THR A 21 23.06 1.08 5.26
N LEU A 22 21.83 1.33 4.80
CA LEU A 22 20.76 1.94 5.60
C LEU A 22 20.44 1.11 6.86
N SER A 23 20.45 -0.22 6.75
CA SER A 23 20.24 -1.12 7.88
C SER A 23 21.29 -0.94 8.96
N LYS A 24 22.55 -0.73 8.59
CA LYS A 24 23.65 -0.45 9.52
C LYS A 24 23.53 0.95 10.13
N ASP A 25 23.37 1.97 9.28
CA ASP A 25 23.36 3.38 9.69
C ASP A 25 22.19 3.69 10.65
N LEU A 26 21.03 3.08 10.40
CA LEU A 26 19.82 3.26 11.22
C LEU A 26 19.70 2.24 12.36
N ASN A 27 20.66 1.31 12.48
CA ASN A 27 20.61 0.17 13.39
C ASN A 27 19.24 -0.55 13.36
N MET A 28 18.75 -0.84 12.16
CA MET A 28 17.39 -1.34 11.93
C MET A 28 17.40 -2.58 11.03
N PRO A 29 16.58 -3.61 11.33
CA PRO A 29 16.43 -4.76 10.44
C PRO A 29 15.94 -4.35 9.05
N LYS A 30 16.53 -4.93 8.00
CA LYS A 30 16.15 -4.72 6.60
C LYS A 30 14.66 -4.92 6.35
N SER A 31 14.07 -5.96 6.96
CA SER A 31 12.63 -6.24 6.88
C SER A 31 11.78 -5.08 7.40
N LYS A 32 12.21 -4.38 8.45
CA LYS A 32 11.51 -3.22 9.02
C LYS A 32 11.63 -2.00 8.12
N ILE A 33 12.79 -1.80 7.47
CA ILE A 33 12.99 -0.74 6.48
C ILE A 33 12.09 -1.00 5.26
N ILE A 34 12.09 -2.23 4.73
CA ILE A 34 11.22 -2.64 3.61
C ILE A 34 9.75 -2.45 3.96
N ALA A 35 9.32 -2.88 5.15
CA ALA A 35 7.93 -2.72 5.59
C ALA A 35 7.50 -1.26 5.58
N ARG A 36 8.32 -0.36 6.17
CA ARG A 36 8.05 1.09 6.17
C ARG A 36 8.00 1.69 4.77
N ALA A 37 8.91 1.26 3.89
CA ALA A 37 8.92 1.74 2.51
C ALA A 37 7.66 1.31 1.76
N LEU A 38 7.20 0.08 1.97
CA LEU A 38 5.96 -0.44 1.39
C LEU A 38 4.72 0.29 1.94
N GLU A 39 4.64 0.52 3.25
CA GLU A 39 3.57 1.29 3.89
C GLU A 39 3.46 2.69 3.26
N LEU A 40 4.57 3.43 3.21
CA LEU A 40 4.61 4.78 2.61
C LEU A 40 4.21 4.78 1.12
N TYR A 41 4.66 3.76 0.37
CA TYR A 41 4.33 3.64 -1.04
C TYR A 41 2.84 3.33 -1.23
N PHE A 42 2.27 2.44 -0.42
CA PHE A 42 0.85 2.10 -0.48
C PHE A 42 -0.04 3.28 -0.08
N ASP A 43 0.30 4.03 0.97
CA ASP A 43 -0.42 5.25 1.34
C ASP A 43 -0.45 6.26 0.18
N THR A 44 0.69 6.38 -0.53
CA THR A 44 0.80 7.27 -1.70
C THR A 44 -0.09 6.78 -2.85
N LEU A 45 -0.12 5.47 -3.10
CA LEU A 45 -0.99 4.88 -4.13
C LEU A 45 -2.47 5.03 -3.77
N ASP A 46 -2.84 4.82 -2.51
CA ASP A 46 -4.22 4.97 -2.03
C ASP A 46 -4.70 6.41 -2.24
N LEU A 47 -3.87 7.40 -1.89
CA LEU A 47 -4.18 8.80 -2.16
C LEU A 47 -4.37 9.06 -3.66
N LYS A 48 -3.52 8.48 -4.52
CA LYS A 48 -3.64 8.62 -5.98
C LYS A 48 -4.94 8.00 -6.49
N ILE A 49 -5.31 6.82 -6.00
CA ILE A 49 -6.55 6.12 -6.37
C ILE A 49 -7.76 6.92 -5.89
N ALA A 50 -7.75 7.41 -4.65
CA ALA A 50 -8.82 8.25 -4.10
C ALA A 50 -9.02 9.53 -4.94
N LYS A 51 -7.93 10.21 -5.30
CA LYS A 51 -7.97 11.37 -6.20
C LYS A 51 -8.54 11.02 -7.58
N SER A 52 -8.22 9.85 -8.11
CA SER A 52 -8.79 9.37 -9.38
C SER A 52 -10.31 9.16 -9.28
N ARG A 53 -10.77 8.52 -8.19
CA ARG A 53 -12.20 8.31 -7.90
C ARG A 53 -12.96 9.64 -7.78
N LEU A 54 -12.34 10.68 -7.20
CA LEU A 54 -12.93 12.01 -7.12
C LEU A 54 -13.08 12.70 -8.48
N LYS A 55 -12.24 12.39 -9.48
CA LYS A 55 -12.31 13.02 -10.81
C LYS A 55 -13.49 12.52 -11.64
N ASN A 56 -13.87 11.24 -11.50
CA ASN A 56 -15.05 10.65 -12.11
C ASN A 56 -15.93 10.03 -11.03
N PRO A 57 -16.65 10.85 -10.25
CA PRO A 57 -17.48 10.33 -9.19
C PRO A 57 -18.69 9.63 -9.83
N GLN A 58 -18.84 8.33 -9.59
CA GLN A 58 -20.10 7.63 -9.88
C GLN A 58 -21.11 8.02 -8.80
N ILE A 59 -21.75 9.16 -9.02
CA ILE A 59 -22.80 9.67 -8.13
C ILE A 59 -24.11 9.02 -8.56
N ILE A 60 -24.64 8.13 -7.73
CA ILE A 60 -26.01 7.63 -7.88
C ILE A 60 -26.91 8.35 -6.89
N LYS A 61 -28.17 8.59 -7.28
CA LYS A 61 -29.15 9.23 -6.38
C LYS A 61 -29.50 8.27 -5.24
N GLN A 62 -29.88 8.83 -4.10
CA GLN A 62 -30.27 8.04 -2.92
C GLN A 62 -31.39 7.02 -3.26
N ASP A 63 -32.32 7.39 -4.13
CA ASP A 63 -33.42 6.51 -4.53
C ASP A 63 -32.98 5.37 -5.46
N GLU A 64 -31.92 5.57 -6.24
CA GLU A 64 -31.30 4.51 -7.08
C GLU A 64 -30.52 3.52 -6.21
N MET A 65 -29.83 4.00 -5.18
CA MET A 65 -29.15 3.15 -4.18
C MET A 65 -30.14 2.27 -3.41
N LYS A 66 -31.30 2.82 -3.01
CA LYS A 66 -32.35 2.06 -2.31
C LYS A 66 -32.90 0.90 -3.16
N LYS A 67 -33.03 1.09 -4.47
CA LYS A 67 -33.44 0.01 -5.38
C LYS A 67 -32.39 -1.09 -5.46
N PHE A 68 -31.12 -0.71 -5.62
CA PHE A 68 -30.01 -1.68 -5.70
C PHE A 68 -29.87 -2.55 -4.44
N ILE A 69 -30.08 -1.96 -3.25
CA ILE A 69 -30.01 -2.70 -1.97
C ILE A 69 -31.21 -3.65 -1.79
N ASN A 70 -32.40 -3.25 -2.23
CA ASN A 70 -33.61 -4.08 -2.08
C ASN A 70 -33.71 -5.23 -3.10
N GLU A 71 -32.89 -5.21 -4.15
CA GLU A 71 -32.82 -6.25 -5.20
C GLU A 71 -31.69 -7.28 -4.95
N LEU A 72 -30.90 -7.13 -3.87
CA LEU A 72 -29.87 -8.07 -3.39
C LEU A 72 -30.43 -9.02 -2.31
#